data_AF-A0A971FK32-F1
#
_entry.id   AF-A0A971FK32-F1
#
_cell.length_a   1.000
_cell.length_b   1.000
_cell.length_c   1.000
_cell.angle_alpha   90.00
_cell.angle_beta   90.00
_cell.angle_gamma   90.00
#
_symmetry.space_group_name_H-M   'P 1'
#
loop_
_entity.id
_entity.type
_entity.pdbx_description
1 polymer ?
#
loop_
_entity_poly.entity_id
_entity_poly.type
_entity_poly.pdbx_seq_one_letter_code
_entity_poly.pdbx_strand_id
1 'polypeptide(L)'
;MSSFFRFSSRVMPVLLLALAPVVCPAPARAQDTVPENVYQGELVSFPGPYAFLLHRPHIILINDDQLRALADPDTPVDLSLTYDKRVQSLRQICERAQSAGQRTLILAFDYFFSQYREGGQAAPRQLTPDRPEYIELIGKISQFAQQYGLGLELSLLSPLEIGPGYHEETGESGRWMHFRKGLRDPETGAYSVDLWRQSQWGNNKGVVAVEDAGVRVFAFRESAVGGTPYRVVRPEDIVEITDTASVEVFEGLSRKSGDYRAVRVRVHGTGTPDGRDRVVVVQQYRTPEMDYFSDTALPYLKTLCDRYADAGVKFNGLYSDEMHIQQNWGYFSHHDHGQFALRYVSPGFEKRFAELYGQEYGDFAKYMIYFVNGQEDFANDLNATSDVMHVFGASPEDIRRTALMRSNYFRLVQNGVTDLFAAAKRHLETRMGHRLEARAHATWAESPTIDKWNVERQPHPQHQYEYTPNFVWSCTVHQAAAACHDYFKWNDFLTGNGNDHPEGGWLDRNYYALALACSTGILNDVPYSYCAHWGMPGAISHLRSALV
;
A
#
# COMPACT_ATOMS: atom_id res chain seq x y z
N MET A 1 12.03 83.49 -24.02
CA MET A 1 10.56 83.51 -24.22
C MET A 1 10.02 82.22 -23.62
N SER A 2 9.62 82.25 -22.34
CA SER A 2 8.21 82.20 -21.88
C SER A 2 7.51 80.89 -22.28
N SER A 3 7.37 79.89 -21.39
CA SER A 3 6.47 79.79 -20.24
C SER A 3 5.24 78.90 -20.56
N PHE A 4 5.18 77.77 -19.83
CA PHE A 4 4.00 77.08 -19.28
C PHE A 4 2.78 76.76 -20.15
N PHE A 5 2.41 75.47 -20.18
CA PHE A 5 1.00 75.05 -20.12
C PHE A 5 0.82 73.87 -19.15
N ARG A 6 -0.08 74.06 -18.19
CA ARG A 6 -0.57 73.08 -17.21
C ARG A 6 -1.66 72.20 -17.83
N PHE A 7 -1.64 70.90 -17.58
CA PHE A 7 -2.80 70.03 -17.69
C PHE A 7 -3.47 69.90 -16.32
N SER A 8 -4.77 70.21 -16.22
CA SER A 8 -5.59 69.99 -15.03
C SER A 8 -6.38 68.69 -15.18
N SER A 9 -6.25 67.83 -14.17
CA SER A 9 -6.99 66.60 -13.91
C SER A 9 -8.50 66.81 -13.76
N ARG A 10 -9.31 65.99 -14.44
CA ARG A 10 -10.70 65.70 -14.03
C ARG A 10 -10.74 64.27 -13.50
N VAL A 11 -11.04 64.15 -12.22
CA VAL A 11 -11.27 62.91 -11.48
C VAL A 11 -12.69 62.42 -11.79
N MET A 12 -12.80 61.17 -12.23
CA MET A 12 -14.07 60.46 -12.40
C MET A 12 -14.15 59.40 -11.29
N PRO A 13 -15.26 59.27 -10.53
CA PRO A 13 -15.31 58.39 -9.38
C PRO A 13 -15.43 56.94 -9.86
N VAL A 14 -14.45 56.11 -9.48
CA VAL A 14 -14.52 54.66 -9.64
C VAL A 14 -15.47 54.13 -8.58
N LEU A 15 -16.57 53.53 -9.03
CA LEU A 15 -17.51 52.79 -8.20
C LEU A 15 -16.82 51.50 -7.74
N LEU A 16 -16.34 51.47 -6.50
CA LEU A 16 -15.83 50.26 -5.83
C LEU A 16 -17.01 49.31 -5.58
N LEU A 17 -17.20 48.34 -6.48
CA LEU A 17 -17.99 47.15 -6.21
C LEU A 17 -17.25 46.33 -5.15
N ALA A 18 -17.74 46.38 -3.92
CA ALA A 18 -17.32 45.47 -2.85
C ALA A 18 -17.73 44.04 -3.24
N LEU A 19 -16.79 43.29 -3.81
CA LEU A 19 -16.87 41.84 -3.89
C LEU A 19 -16.71 41.30 -2.46
N ALA A 20 -17.82 41.11 -1.77
CA ALA A 20 -17.85 40.27 -0.58
C ALA A 20 -17.36 38.88 -0.97
N PRO A 21 -16.41 38.26 -0.24
CA PRO A 21 -16.04 36.88 -0.50
C PRO A 21 -17.27 36.03 -0.22
N VAL A 22 -17.84 35.44 -1.27
CA VAL A 22 -18.76 34.32 -1.11
C VAL A 22 -17.90 33.18 -0.59
N VAL A 23 -17.84 33.07 0.74
CA VAL A 23 -17.37 31.87 1.42
C VAL A 23 -18.41 30.80 1.06
N CYS A 24 -18.13 30.00 0.03
CA CYS A 24 -18.78 28.71 -0.09
C CYS A 24 -18.50 27.97 1.21
N PRO A 25 -19.52 27.60 2.01
CA PRO A 25 -19.27 26.75 3.15
C PRO A 25 -18.67 25.46 2.59
N ALA A 26 -17.50 25.08 3.10
CA ALA A 26 -17.01 23.74 2.93
C ALA A 26 -18.14 22.78 3.33
N PRO A 27 -18.34 21.64 2.63
CA PRO A 27 -19.30 20.66 3.10
C PRO A 27 -18.94 20.35 4.54
N ALA A 28 -19.92 20.50 5.44
CA ALA A 28 -19.72 20.22 6.84
C ALA A 28 -19.22 18.77 6.95
N ARG A 29 -17.93 18.59 7.27
CA ARG A 29 -17.40 17.32 7.75
C ARG A 29 -18.36 16.93 8.89
N ALA A 30 -18.97 15.76 8.80
CA ALA A 30 -19.85 15.26 9.87
C ALA A 30 -19.12 15.51 11.19
N GLN A 31 -19.75 16.25 12.11
CA GLN A 31 -19.16 16.52 13.41
C GLN A 31 -18.77 15.17 14.01
N ASP A 32 -17.48 14.92 14.19
CA ASP A 32 -16.98 13.72 14.85
C ASP A 32 -17.68 13.63 16.21
N THR A 33 -18.55 12.65 16.37
CA THR A 33 -19.42 12.49 17.55
C THR A 33 -18.65 12.09 18.79
N VAL A 34 -17.37 11.75 18.62
CA VAL A 34 -16.48 11.22 19.65
C VAL A 34 -15.40 12.28 19.96
N PRO A 35 -15.18 12.65 21.24
CA PRO A 35 -14.24 13.70 21.60
C PRO A 35 -12.78 13.29 21.37
N GLU A 36 -11.90 14.29 21.26
CA GLU A 36 -10.46 14.06 21.28
C GLU A 36 -9.99 13.53 22.65
N ASN A 37 -9.02 12.60 22.65
CA ASN A 37 -8.33 12.17 23.87
C ASN A 37 -7.21 13.15 24.27
N VAL A 38 -7.63 14.35 24.70
CA VAL A 38 -6.73 15.45 25.09
C VAL A 38 -5.91 15.04 26.32
N TYR A 39 -4.59 15.06 26.19
CA TYR A 39 -3.70 14.87 27.33
C TYR A 39 -3.68 16.12 28.20
N GLN A 40 -4.02 15.98 29.48
CA GLN A 40 -3.92 17.03 30.49
C GLN A 40 -2.77 16.71 31.44
N GLY A 41 -1.69 17.49 31.37
CA GLY A 41 -0.69 17.54 32.42
C GLY A 41 -1.14 18.43 33.57
N GLU A 42 -0.32 18.55 34.61
CA GLU A 42 -0.66 19.34 35.81
C GLU A 42 -0.86 20.84 35.52
N LEU A 43 -0.14 21.37 34.51
CA LEU A 43 -0.13 22.81 34.19
C LEU A 43 -0.61 23.15 32.78
N VAL A 44 -0.51 22.20 31.84
CA VAL A 44 -0.80 22.41 30.41
C VAL A 44 -1.54 21.23 29.83
N SER A 45 -2.45 21.50 28.88
CA SER A 45 -3.06 20.50 28.03
C SER A 45 -2.38 20.44 26.67
N PHE A 46 -2.39 19.27 26.04
CA PHE A 46 -1.78 19.02 24.75
C PHE A 46 -2.88 18.59 23.75
N PRO A 47 -3.63 19.54 23.15
CA PRO A 47 -4.62 19.22 22.13
C PRO A 47 -3.98 19.03 20.75
N GLY A 48 -4.65 18.27 19.89
CA GLY A 48 -4.33 18.03 18.48
C GLY A 48 -2.85 17.72 18.23
N PRO A 49 -2.13 18.56 17.46
CA PRO A 49 -0.73 18.30 17.08
C PRO A 49 0.24 18.16 18.26
N TYR A 50 -0.05 18.79 19.40
CA TYR A 50 0.87 18.76 20.54
C TYR A 50 0.89 17.40 21.24
N ALA A 51 -0.25 16.72 21.36
CA ALA A 51 -0.29 15.32 21.81
C ALA A 51 0.36 14.39 20.79
N PHE A 52 0.24 14.73 19.51
CA PHE A 52 0.83 13.93 18.45
C PHE A 52 2.36 13.88 18.55
N LEU A 53 3.02 14.92 19.03
CA LEU A 53 4.49 14.97 19.11
C LEU A 53 5.08 14.42 20.42
N LEU A 54 4.24 14.05 21.40
CA LEU A 54 4.74 13.50 22.66
C LEU A 54 5.54 12.21 22.44
N HIS A 55 6.63 12.06 23.19
CA HIS A 55 7.46 10.87 23.11
C HIS A 55 6.68 9.63 23.54
N ARG A 56 6.87 8.53 22.81
CA ARG A 56 6.27 7.22 23.07
C ARG A 56 7.38 6.16 23.07
N PRO A 57 7.56 5.36 24.13
CA PRO A 57 8.41 4.19 24.07
C PRO A 57 7.80 3.19 23.08
N HIS A 58 8.66 2.47 22.36
CA HIS A 58 8.25 1.47 21.39
C HIS A 58 8.84 0.10 21.73
N ILE A 59 8.06 -0.93 21.40
CA ILE A 59 8.41 -2.34 21.38
C ILE A 59 8.11 -2.84 19.97
N ILE A 60 9.12 -3.37 19.30
CA ILE A 60 8.97 -3.97 17.97
C ILE A 60 9.37 -5.44 18.07
N LEU A 61 8.41 -6.32 17.83
CA LEU A 61 8.59 -7.77 17.87
C LEU A 61 8.87 -8.32 16.47
N ILE A 62 9.66 -9.39 16.39
CA ILE A 62 10.00 -10.04 15.11
C ILE A 62 9.39 -11.45 14.96
N ASN A 63 8.87 -12.04 16.04
CA ASN A 63 8.34 -13.40 16.03
C ASN A 63 7.35 -13.65 17.20
N ASP A 64 6.64 -14.77 17.14
CA ASP A 64 5.61 -15.12 18.12
C ASP A 64 6.17 -15.42 19.52
N ASP A 65 7.39 -15.96 19.61
CA ASP A 65 8.04 -16.27 20.89
C ASP A 65 8.30 -15.00 21.70
N GLN A 66 8.69 -13.91 21.03
CA GLN A 66 8.86 -12.63 21.68
C GLN A 66 7.55 -12.06 22.22
N LEU A 67 6.41 -12.26 21.53
CA LEU A 67 5.10 -11.84 22.03
C LEU A 67 4.68 -12.65 23.27
N ARG A 68 4.87 -13.97 23.23
CA ARG A 68 4.59 -14.84 24.37
C ARG A 68 5.48 -14.51 25.57
N ALA A 69 6.77 -14.28 25.33
CA ALA A 69 7.72 -13.86 26.36
C ALA A 69 7.35 -12.50 26.96
N LEU A 70 6.97 -11.52 26.13
CA LEU A 70 6.58 -10.18 26.58
C LEU A 70 5.31 -10.17 27.44
N ALA A 71 4.42 -11.15 27.24
CA ALA A 71 3.21 -11.30 28.06
C ALA A 71 3.53 -11.69 29.52
N ASP A 72 4.74 -12.20 29.80
CA ASP A 72 5.31 -12.23 31.15
C ASP A 72 6.10 -10.93 31.40
N PRO A 73 5.62 -10.03 32.29
CA PRO A 73 6.17 -8.69 32.39
C PRO A 73 7.64 -8.60 32.84
N ASP A 74 8.14 -9.66 33.48
CA ASP A 74 9.50 -9.73 34.03
C ASP A 74 10.48 -10.45 33.11
N THR A 75 9.99 -11.14 32.08
CA THR A 75 10.84 -11.83 31.11
C THR A 75 11.54 -10.83 30.18
N PRO A 76 12.89 -10.83 30.12
CA PRO A 76 13.63 -9.97 29.19
C PRO A 76 13.48 -10.44 27.73
N VAL A 77 13.29 -9.49 26.82
CA VAL A 77 13.17 -9.74 25.37
C VAL A 77 14.24 -8.93 24.63
N ASP A 78 14.88 -9.51 23.61
CA ASP A 78 15.76 -8.77 22.69
C ASP A 78 14.92 -7.89 21.74
N LEU A 79 14.96 -6.58 21.98
CA LEU A 79 14.24 -5.52 21.26
C LEU A 79 15.19 -4.65 20.43
N SER A 80 16.35 -5.19 20.05
CA SER A 80 17.35 -4.45 19.27
C SER A 80 16.80 -4.04 17.91
N LEU A 81 17.07 -2.79 17.52
CA LEU A 81 16.76 -2.21 16.20
C LEU A 81 18.02 -1.80 15.43
N THR A 82 19.17 -1.93 16.08
CA THR A 82 20.50 -1.70 15.54
C THR A 82 21.42 -2.81 16.07
N TYR A 83 22.71 -2.77 15.73
CA TYR A 83 23.69 -3.69 16.31
C TYR A 83 23.95 -3.44 17.81
N ASP A 84 23.50 -2.31 18.36
CA ASP A 84 23.55 -2.05 19.80
C ASP A 84 22.43 -2.83 20.50
N LYS A 85 22.83 -3.76 21.37
CA LYS A 85 21.89 -4.67 22.02
C LYS A 85 20.98 -3.93 23.00
N ARG A 86 19.67 -4.15 22.85
CA ARG A 86 18.62 -3.68 23.76
C ARG A 86 17.79 -4.86 24.24
N VAL A 87 18.15 -5.40 25.41
CA VAL A 87 17.40 -6.49 26.06
C VAL A 87 16.67 -5.92 27.28
N GLN A 88 15.34 -5.93 27.26
CA GLN A 88 14.51 -5.33 28.32
C GLN A 88 13.24 -6.14 28.56
N SER A 89 12.72 -6.11 29.79
CA SER A 89 11.38 -6.63 30.10
C SER A 89 10.30 -5.55 29.92
N LEU A 90 9.03 -5.97 29.84
CA LEU A 90 7.90 -5.04 29.79
C LEU A 90 7.89 -4.12 31.02
N ARG A 91 8.15 -4.65 32.22
CA ARG A 91 8.23 -3.88 33.47
C ARG A 91 9.23 -2.74 33.38
N GLN A 92 10.46 -3.01 32.96
CA GLN A 92 11.51 -2.00 32.84
C GLN A 92 11.11 -0.87 31.89
N ILE A 93 10.41 -1.20 30.80
CA ILE A 93 9.92 -0.22 29.83
C ILE A 93 8.81 0.63 30.44
N CYS A 94 7.85 0.02 31.13
CA CYS A 94 6.74 0.72 31.77
C CYS A 94 7.19 1.63 32.92
N GLU A 95 8.10 1.17 33.79
CA GLU A 95 8.68 1.97 34.87
C GLU A 95 9.40 3.21 34.33
N ARG A 96 10.24 3.03 33.30
CA ARG A 96 10.92 4.14 32.62
C ARG A 96 9.91 5.11 32.01
N ALA A 97 8.89 4.59 31.34
CA ALA A 97 7.87 5.41 30.70
C ALA A 97 7.09 6.25 31.72
N GLN A 98 6.69 5.65 32.83
CA GLN A 98 6.03 6.34 33.94
C GLN A 98 6.94 7.42 34.53
N SER A 99 8.21 7.12 34.77
CA SER A 99 9.19 8.10 35.30
C SER A 99 9.39 9.30 34.37
N ALA A 100 9.22 9.10 33.07
CA ALA A 100 9.32 10.13 32.04
C ALA A 100 7.98 10.83 31.74
N GLY A 101 6.90 10.51 32.46
CA GLY A 101 5.57 11.09 32.25
C GLY A 101 4.90 10.68 30.93
N GLN A 102 5.32 9.55 30.35
CA GLN A 102 4.78 9.05 29.08
C GLN A 102 3.46 8.31 29.34
N ARG A 103 2.52 8.41 28.39
CA ARG A 103 1.17 7.83 28.51
C ARG A 103 0.85 6.70 27.54
N THR A 104 1.66 6.53 26.50
CA THR A 104 1.35 5.62 25.38
C THR A 104 2.55 4.74 25.07
N LEU A 105 2.35 3.43 25.06
CA LEU A 105 3.35 2.45 24.62
C LEU A 105 2.99 1.97 23.20
N ILE A 106 3.93 2.11 22.25
CA ILE A 106 3.77 1.52 20.92
C ILE A 106 4.20 0.06 20.98
N LEU A 107 3.34 -0.84 20.49
CA LEU A 107 3.66 -2.24 20.28
C LEU A 107 3.31 -2.64 18.84
N ALA A 108 4.34 -3.05 18.10
CA ALA A 108 4.23 -3.41 16.69
C ALA A 108 5.05 -4.65 16.36
N PHE A 109 4.75 -5.24 15.21
CA PHE A 109 5.57 -6.27 14.58
C PHE A 109 6.25 -5.72 13.34
N ASP A 110 7.54 -6.03 13.23
CA ASP A 110 8.31 -5.71 12.04
C ASP A 110 9.48 -6.70 11.85
N TYR A 111 9.35 -7.53 10.83
CA TYR A 111 10.28 -8.56 10.39
C TYR A 111 11.62 -7.99 9.90
N PHE A 112 11.66 -6.73 9.45
CA PHE A 112 12.89 -6.06 9.00
C PHE A 112 13.98 -6.12 10.07
N PHE A 113 13.63 -5.94 11.34
CA PHE A 113 14.58 -5.92 12.45
C PHE A 113 15.13 -7.30 12.84
N SER A 114 14.69 -8.36 12.18
CA SER A 114 15.24 -9.71 12.38
C SER A 114 16.75 -9.77 12.11
N GLN A 115 17.26 -8.92 11.21
CA GLN A 115 18.69 -8.82 10.88
C GLN A 115 19.59 -8.37 12.05
N TYR A 116 19.03 -7.75 13.09
CA TYR A 116 19.77 -7.26 14.26
C TYR A 116 19.71 -8.22 15.46
N ARG A 117 18.98 -9.33 15.33
CA ARG A 117 18.67 -10.24 16.45
C ARG A 117 19.18 -11.64 16.14
N GLU A 118 19.78 -12.28 17.14
CA GLU A 118 20.31 -13.63 16.99
C GLU A 118 19.15 -14.61 16.74
N GLY A 119 19.32 -15.52 15.78
CA GLY A 119 18.27 -16.47 15.37
C GLY A 119 17.18 -15.89 14.46
N GLY A 120 17.08 -14.55 14.32
CA GLY A 120 16.09 -13.89 13.48
C GLY A 120 14.65 -14.36 13.74
N GLN A 121 13.84 -14.43 12.69
CA GLN A 121 12.55 -15.14 12.73
C GLN A 121 12.77 -16.54 12.13
N ALA A 122 12.73 -17.56 12.98
CA ALA A 122 13.00 -18.95 12.58
C ALA A 122 11.85 -19.60 11.77
N ALA A 123 10.61 -19.11 11.94
CA ALA A 123 9.42 -19.63 11.29
C ALA A 123 8.43 -18.49 10.96
N PRO A 124 7.58 -18.66 9.92
CA PRO A 124 6.53 -17.69 9.61
C PRO A 124 5.64 -17.43 10.82
N ARG A 125 5.23 -16.16 10.98
CA ARG A 125 4.35 -15.71 12.05
C ARG A 125 3.00 -16.42 11.99
N GLN A 126 2.54 -16.96 13.11
CA GLN A 126 1.20 -17.55 13.25
C GLN A 126 0.27 -16.64 14.05
N LEU A 127 0.81 -15.88 15.01
CA LEU A 127 0.04 -14.94 15.81
C LEU A 127 -0.12 -13.60 15.07
N THR A 128 -1.11 -13.53 14.18
CA THR A 128 -1.56 -12.29 13.55
C THR A 128 -2.58 -11.54 14.41
N PRO A 129 -2.79 -10.22 14.22
CA PRO A 129 -3.70 -9.40 15.03
C PRO A 129 -5.15 -9.90 15.07
N ASP A 130 -5.55 -10.73 14.11
CA ASP A 130 -6.87 -11.29 13.96
C ASP A 130 -7.02 -12.71 14.56
N ARG A 131 -6.03 -13.17 15.33
CA ARG A 131 -6.05 -14.45 16.04
C ARG A 131 -6.50 -14.32 17.49
N PRO A 132 -7.39 -15.22 18.00
CA PRO A 132 -7.81 -15.19 19.40
C PRO A 132 -6.65 -15.21 20.41
N GLU A 133 -5.62 -16.05 20.19
CA GLU A 133 -4.45 -16.12 21.09
C GLU A 133 -3.65 -14.80 21.10
N TYR A 134 -3.51 -14.13 19.94
CA TYR A 134 -2.85 -12.83 19.88
C TYR A 134 -3.60 -11.79 20.72
N ILE A 135 -4.94 -11.74 20.58
CA ILE A 135 -5.79 -10.81 21.34
C ILE A 135 -5.65 -11.05 22.84
N GLU A 136 -5.61 -12.30 23.28
CA GLU A 136 -5.40 -12.66 24.70
C GLU A 136 -4.05 -12.13 25.23
N LEU A 137 -2.96 -12.34 24.48
CA LEU A 137 -1.63 -11.88 24.86
C LEU A 137 -1.54 -10.35 24.93
N ILE A 138 -2.12 -9.65 23.94
CA ILE A 138 -2.20 -8.19 23.96
C ILE A 138 -3.05 -7.68 25.12
N GLY A 139 -4.15 -8.36 25.46
CA GLY A 139 -4.96 -8.08 26.63
C GLY A 139 -4.13 -8.10 27.92
N LYS A 140 -3.33 -9.17 28.13
CA LYS A 140 -2.42 -9.29 29.28
C LYS A 140 -1.39 -8.16 29.34
N ILE A 141 -0.74 -7.87 28.20
CA ILE A 141 0.25 -6.78 28.10
C ILE A 141 -0.40 -5.44 28.42
N SER A 142 -1.60 -5.16 27.89
CA SER A 142 -2.31 -3.91 28.15
C SER A 142 -2.70 -3.77 29.62
N GLN A 143 -3.25 -4.82 30.24
CA GLN A 143 -3.63 -4.81 31.66
C GLN A 143 -2.43 -4.50 32.57
N PHE A 144 -1.26 -5.04 32.26
CA PHE A 144 -0.04 -4.71 32.99
C PHE A 144 0.41 -3.26 32.75
N ALA A 145 0.49 -2.83 31.49
CA ALA A 145 0.91 -1.46 31.13
C ALA A 145 0.00 -0.39 31.77
N GLN A 146 -1.29 -0.68 31.91
CA GLN A 146 -2.27 0.20 32.57
C GLN A 146 -1.95 0.49 34.04
N GLN A 147 -1.28 -0.43 34.75
CA GLN A 147 -0.84 -0.20 36.15
C GLN A 147 0.17 0.95 36.26
N TYR A 148 0.86 1.26 35.15
CA TYR A 148 1.81 2.37 35.04
C TYR A 148 1.19 3.61 34.37
N GLY A 149 -0.13 3.63 34.16
CA GLY A 149 -0.86 4.72 33.50
C GLY A 149 -0.80 4.69 31.98
N LEU A 150 -0.24 3.64 31.37
CA LEU A 150 -0.05 3.57 29.92
C LEU A 150 -1.29 3.00 29.21
N GLY A 151 -1.61 3.58 28.05
CA GLY A 151 -2.42 2.93 27.01
C GLY A 151 -1.52 2.45 25.87
N LEU A 152 -2.07 1.64 24.97
CA LEU A 152 -1.35 1.07 23.84
C LEU A 152 -1.63 1.83 22.55
N GLU A 153 -0.62 1.90 21.71
CA GLU A 153 -0.72 2.22 20.29
C GLU A 153 -0.32 0.97 19.50
N LEU A 154 -1.27 0.38 18.77
CA LEU A 154 -1.14 -0.98 18.24
C LEU A 154 -1.22 -1.04 16.71
N SER A 155 -0.44 -1.95 16.14
CA SER A 155 -0.58 -2.44 14.76
C SER A 155 -1.76 -3.41 14.64
N LEU A 156 -2.98 -2.91 14.83
CA LEU A 156 -4.21 -3.69 14.76
C LEU A 156 -4.83 -3.66 13.36
N LEU A 157 -5.09 -2.46 12.84
CA LEU A 157 -5.84 -2.22 11.61
C LEU A 157 -4.89 -2.05 10.42
N SER A 158 -4.12 -3.08 10.06
CA SER A 158 -3.19 -3.10 8.92
C SER A 158 -3.60 -4.17 7.89
N PRO A 159 -3.74 -3.84 6.59
CA PRO A 159 -4.15 -4.81 5.58
C PRO A 159 -3.20 -5.99 5.39
N LEU A 160 -1.90 -5.80 5.64
CA LEU A 160 -0.89 -6.86 5.50
C LEU A 160 -0.86 -7.85 6.67
N GLU A 161 -1.48 -7.49 7.80
CA GLU A 161 -1.46 -8.31 9.01
C GLU A 161 -2.76 -9.08 9.24
N ILE A 162 -3.88 -8.56 8.74
CA ILE A 162 -5.20 -9.17 8.89
C ILE A 162 -5.52 -10.01 7.66
N GLY A 163 -6.01 -11.22 7.88
CA GLY A 163 -6.54 -12.06 6.80
C GLY A 163 -6.55 -13.56 7.09
N PRO A 164 -5.55 -14.15 7.78
CA PRO A 164 -5.62 -15.55 8.15
C PRO A 164 -6.82 -15.90 9.06
N GLY A 165 -7.11 -15.08 10.07
CA GLY A 165 -8.29 -15.26 10.92
C GLY A 165 -9.59 -14.94 10.17
N TYR A 166 -9.57 -13.95 9.28
CA TYR A 166 -10.71 -13.64 8.41
C TYR A 166 -11.09 -14.82 7.51
N HIS A 167 -10.09 -15.45 6.89
CA HIS A 167 -10.30 -16.62 6.04
C HIS A 167 -10.91 -17.79 6.80
N GLU A 168 -10.44 -18.07 8.02
CA GLU A 168 -10.97 -19.15 8.84
C GLU A 168 -12.43 -18.92 9.25
N GLU A 169 -12.81 -17.67 9.52
CA GLU A 169 -14.17 -17.33 9.96
C GLU A 169 -15.16 -17.18 8.80
N THR A 170 -14.72 -16.71 7.64
CA THR A 170 -15.61 -16.36 6.52
C THR A 170 -15.47 -17.30 5.33
N GLY A 171 -14.35 -18.02 5.20
CA GLY A 171 -13.97 -18.74 3.99
C GLY A 171 -13.48 -17.84 2.85
N GLU A 172 -13.50 -16.52 3.03
CA GLU A 172 -13.16 -15.54 1.98
C GLU A 172 -11.69 -15.13 2.08
N SER A 173 -11.11 -14.67 0.97
CA SER A 173 -9.71 -14.23 0.89
C SER A 173 -9.50 -13.34 -0.32
N GLY A 174 -8.42 -12.56 -0.28
CA GLY A 174 -7.93 -11.79 -1.41
C GLY A 174 -7.46 -12.71 -2.54
N ARG A 175 -7.47 -12.15 -3.75
CA ARG A 175 -6.99 -12.85 -4.95
C ARG A 175 -6.14 -11.93 -5.80
N TRP A 176 -4.99 -12.41 -6.23
CA TRP A 176 -4.14 -11.71 -7.19
C TRP A 176 -4.24 -12.37 -8.56
N MET A 177 -4.33 -11.56 -9.61
CA MET A 177 -4.29 -11.98 -11.01
C MET A 177 -2.96 -11.56 -11.63
N HIS A 178 -2.14 -12.54 -12.00
CA HIS A 178 -0.89 -12.36 -12.73
C HIS A 178 -1.12 -12.65 -14.22
N PHE A 179 -0.87 -11.67 -15.08
CA PHE A 179 -1.18 -11.77 -16.49
C PHE A 179 0.05 -11.76 -17.41
N ARG A 180 -0.04 -12.55 -18.49
CA ARG A 180 0.97 -12.61 -19.54
C ARG A 180 0.33 -12.83 -20.91
N LYS A 181 0.65 -11.97 -21.88
CA LYS A 181 0.24 -12.13 -23.29
C LYS A 181 1.14 -13.13 -24.01
N GLY A 182 0.58 -13.87 -24.96
CA GLY A 182 1.34 -14.73 -25.87
C GLY A 182 0.66 -14.98 -27.21
N LEU A 183 1.35 -15.74 -28.07
CA LEU A 183 0.84 -16.15 -29.36
C LEU A 183 -0.10 -17.34 -29.25
N ARG A 184 -1.06 -17.36 -30.17
CA ARG A 184 -1.88 -18.52 -30.50
C ARG A 184 -1.79 -18.76 -31.99
N ASP A 185 -1.62 -20.01 -32.39
CA ASP A 185 -1.71 -20.41 -33.78
C ASP A 185 -3.18 -20.34 -34.24
N PRO A 186 -3.53 -19.48 -35.21
CA PRO A 186 -4.91 -19.35 -35.68
C PRO A 186 -5.41 -20.57 -36.47
N GLU A 187 -4.52 -21.39 -37.02
CA GLU A 187 -4.84 -22.56 -37.85
C GLU A 187 -5.00 -23.84 -37.02
N THR A 188 -4.17 -24.02 -35.99
CA THR A 188 -4.23 -25.22 -35.12
C THR A 188 -4.89 -24.96 -33.77
N GLY A 189 -4.98 -23.70 -33.34
CA GLY A 189 -5.45 -23.31 -32.03
C GLY A 189 -4.46 -23.57 -30.90
N ALA A 190 -3.22 -24.00 -31.22
CA ALA A 190 -2.17 -24.24 -30.25
C ALA A 190 -1.62 -22.93 -29.65
N TYR A 191 -1.27 -22.96 -28.37
CA TYR A 191 -0.63 -21.83 -27.70
C TYR A 191 0.34 -22.32 -26.62
N SER A 192 1.27 -21.44 -26.26
CA SER A 192 2.31 -21.71 -25.28
C SER A 192 2.82 -20.38 -24.73
N VAL A 193 2.64 -20.16 -23.44
CA VAL A 193 3.01 -18.92 -22.76
C VAL A 193 3.77 -19.23 -21.49
N ASP A 194 4.94 -18.65 -21.36
CA ASP A 194 5.73 -18.78 -20.14
C ASP A 194 5.57 -17.56 -19.23
N LEU A 195 5.57 -17.80 -17.92
CA LEU A 195 5.57 -16.76 -16.88
C LEU A 195 6.27 -17.23 -15.60
N TRP A 196 6.57 -16.29 -14.70
CA TRP A 196 7.10 -16.61 -13.37
C TRP A 196 5.96 -16.79 -12.35
N ARG A 197 5.57 -18.04 -12.09
CA ARG A 197 4.57 -18.35 -11.06
C ARG A 197 5.15 -18.08 -9.67
N GLN A 198 4.49 -17.22 -8.90
CA GLN A 198 5.00 -16.73 -7.63
C GLN A 198 4.48 -17.62 -6.49
N SER A 199 5.34 -17.89 -5.50
CA SER A 199 5.01 -18.77 -4.38
C SER A 199 5.29 -18.16 -3.01
N GLN A 200 6.11 -17.11 -2.94
CA GLN A 200 6.45 -16.47 -1.67
C GLN A 200 6.80 -14.99 -1.85
N TRP A 201 6.27 -14.14 -0.98
CA TRP A 201 6.61 -12.71 -0.86
C TRP A 201 7.09 -12.43 0.59
N GLY A 202 7.77 -11.30 0.82
CA GLY A 202 8.16 -10.87 2.17
C GLY A 202 8.12 -9.35 2.34
N ASN A 203 7.45 -8.90 3.41
CA ASN A 203 7.26 -7.48 3.77
C ASN A 203 7.57 -7.26 5.26
N ASN A 204 7.32 -6.05 5.81
CA ASN A 204 7.58 -5.76 7.22
C ASN A 204 6.80 -6.72 8.14
N LYS A 205 5.72 -7.35 7.68
CA LYS A 205 4.91 -8.27 8.51
C LYS A 205 5.37 -9.72 8.47
N GLY A 206 6.39 -9.99 7.66
CA GLY A 206 7.04 -11.28 7.53
C GLY A 206 6.86 -11.89 6.15
N VAL A 207 7.21 -13.16 6.06
CA VAL A 207 7.09 -13.95 4.84
C VAL A 207 5.66 -14.44 4.68
N VAL A 208 5.10 -14.24 3.48
CA VAL A 208 3.77 -14.74 3.11
C VAL A 208 3.87 -15.77 1.98
N ALA A 209 3.12 -16.85 2.13
CA ALA A 209 2.93 -17.83 1.07
C ALA A 209 1.88 -17.31 0.07
N VAL A 210 2.15 -17.53 -1.21
CA VAL A 210 1.22 -17.23 -2.30
C VAL A 210 0.75 -18.57 -2.85
N GLU A 211 -0.54 -18.87 -2.68
CA GLU A 211 -1.12 -20.15 -3.08
C GLU A 211 -1.60 -20.09 -4.52
N ASP A 212 -1.27 -21.12 -5.32
CA ASP A 212 -1.80 -21.27 -6.67
C ASP A 212 -3.31 -21.49 -6.63
N ALA A 213 -4.07 -20.60 -7.29
CA ALA A 213 -5.53 -20.70 -7.40
C ALA A 213 -6.00 -21.06 -8.82
N GLY A 214 -5.09 -21.61 -9.64
CA GLY A 214 -5.35 -22.03 -11.00
C GLY A 214 -5.06 -20.96 -12.05
N VAL A 215 -5.28 -21.33 -13.30
CA VAL A 215 -5.02 -20.48 -14.47
C VAL A 215 -6.31 -20.31 -15.27
N ARG A 216 -6.48 -19.12 -15.86
CA ARG A 216 -7.48 -18.85 -16.88
C ARG A 216 -6.81 -18.39 -18.16
N VAL A 217 -7.33 -18.80 -19.31
CA VAL A 217 -6.75 -18.48 -20.62
C VAL A 217 -7.82 -17.91 -21.52
N PHE A 218 -7.52 -16.77 -22.14
CA PHE A 218 -8.46 -16.09 -23.03
C PHE A 218 -7.82 -15.86 -24.40
N ALA A 219 -8.47 -16.35 -25.46
CA ALA A 219 -8.08 -16.10 -26.84
C ALA A 219 -8.75 -14.83 -27.38
N PHE A 220 -8.03 -14.07 -28.21
CA PHE A 220 -8.55 -12.86 -28.84
C PHE A 220 -7.87 -12.56 -30.18
N ARG A 221 -8.40 -11.57 -30.90
CA ARG A 221 -7.71 -10.91 -32.03
C ARG A 221 -7.37 -9.49 -31.63
N GLU A 222 -6.35 -8.95 -32.26
CA GLU A 222 -6.00 -7.55 -32.12
C GLU A 222 -5.74 -6.87 -33.46
N SER A 223 -5.86 -5.54 -33.50
CA SER A 223 -5.49 -4.74 -34.68
C SER A 223 -4.81 -3.44 -34.27
N ALA A 224 -3.87 -2.96 -35.07
CA ALA A 224 -3.14 -1.74 -34.77
C ALA A 224 -3.99 -0.48 -35.00
N VAL A 225 -3.83 0.52 -34.13
CA VAL A 225 -4.33 1.89 -34.38
C VAL A 225 -3.21 2.71 -35.02
N GLY A 226 -3.37 3.07 -36.29
CA GLY A 226 -2.33 3.72 -37.10
C GLY A 226 -1.75 4.97 -36.44
N GLY A 227 -0.42 5.08 -36.41
CA GLY A 227 0.30 6.23 -35.85
C GLY A 227 0.34 6.29 -34.31
N THR A 228 -0.08 5.23 -33.62
CA THR A 228 -0.10 5.17 -32.14
C THR A 228 0.50 3.85 -31.64
N PRO A 229 0.88 3.75 -30.36
CA PRO A 229 1.28 2.48 -29.75
C PRO A 229 0.09 1.58 -29.36
N TYR A 230 -1.14 1.91 -29.76
CA TYR A 230 -2.33 1.18 -29.33
C TYR A 230 -2.68 0.01 -30.23
N ARG A 231 -3.07 -1.10 -29.60
CA ARG A 231 -3.72 -2.24 -30.25
C ARG A 231 -5.16 -2.39 -29.75
N VAL A 232 -6.09 -2.47 -30.68
CA VAL A 232 -7.49 -2.72 -30.37
C VAL A 232 -7.68 -4.17 -30.01
N VAL A 233 -8.29 -4.42 -28.86
CA VAL A 233 -8.88 -5.70 -28.48
C VAL A 233 -10.31 -5.39 -28.06
N ARG A 234 -11.29 -5.93 -28.77
CA ARG A 234 -12.70 -5.69 -28.46
C ARG A 234 -13.14 -6.62 -27.32
N PRO A 235 -13.75 -6.13 -26.23
CA PRO A 235 -14.17 -6.99 -25.11
C PRO A 235 -15.06 -8.18 -25.50
N GLU A 236 -15.90 -8.01 -26.52
CA GLU A 236 -16.78 -9.04 -27.08
C GLU A 236 -16.06 -10.12 -27.90
N ASP A 237 -14.83 -9.83 -28.38
CA ASP A 237 -14.03 -10.78 -29.15
C ASP A 237 -13.19 -11.70 -28.25
N ILE A 238 -13.10 -11.41 -26.94
CA ILE A 238 -12.31 -12.20 -25.99
C ILE A 238 -13.10 -13.44 -25.56
N VAL A 239 -12.55 -14.62 -25.80
CA VAL A 239 -13.18 -15.92 -25.50
C VAL A 239 -12.32 -16.71 -24.53
N GLU A 240 -12.92 -17.20 -23.45
CA GLU A 240 -12.25 -18.10 -22.52
C GLU A 240 -12.07 -19.49 -23.13
N ILE A 241 -10.85 -20.02 -23.03
CA ILE A 241 -10.45 -21.36 -23.51
C ILE A 241 -9.69 -22.13 -22.41
N THR A 242 -9.99 -21.83 -21.15
CA THR A 242 -9.33 -22.38 -19.97
C THR A 242 -9.39 -23.91 -19.91
N ASP A 243 -10.44 -24.51 -20.43
CA ASP A 243 -10.63 -25.97 -20.53
C ASP A 243 -9.55 -26.68 -21.38
N THR A 244 -8.86 -25.93 -22.24
CA THR A 244 -7.76 -26.43 -23.08
C THR A 244 -6.39 -26.35 -22.40
N ALA A 245 -6.30 -25.69 -21.24
CA ALA A 245 -5.03 -25.31 -20.63
C ALA A 245 -4.39 -26.45 -19.84
N SER A 246 -3.08 -26.58 -19.99
CA SER A 246 -2.20 -27.41 -19.18
C SER A 246 -1.05 -26.56 -18.65
N VAL A 247 -0.60 -26.85 -17.43
CA VAL A 247 0.51 -26.14 -16.79
C VAL A 247 1.68 -27.09 -16.60
N GLU A 248 2.78 -26.78 -17.28
CA GLU A 248 4.08 -27.42 -17.09
C GLU A 248 4.92 -26.57 -16.12
N VAL A 249 5.45 -27.19 -15.06
CA VAL A 249 6.25 -26.51 -14.04
C VAL A 249 7.71 -26.87 -14.22
N PHE A 250 8.57 -25.88 -14.43
CA PHE A 250 10.01 -26.10 -14.52
C PHE A 250 10.65 -25.94 -13.15
N GLU A 251 10.55 -26.97 -12.30
CA GLU A 251 11.04 -26.95 -10.91
C GLU A 251 12.52 -26.50 -10.79
N GLY A 252 13.35 -26.86 -11.77
CA GLY A 252 14.77 -26.45 -11.82
C GLY A 252 15.00 -24.97 -12.15
N LEU A 253 13.99 -24.27 -12.67
CA LEU A 253 14.03 -22.85 -13.02
C LEU A 253 13.30 -22.04 -11.96
N SER A 254 13.90 -21.96 -10.77
CA SER A 254 13.42 -21.14 -9.67
C SER A 254 14.22 -19.84 -9.54
N ARG A 255 13.54 -18.79 -9.08
CA ARG A 255 14.14 -17.50 -8.75
C ARG A 255 13.94 -17.22 -7.27
N LYS A 256 15.01 -16.84 -6.60
CA LYS A 256 15.00 -16.32 -5.22
C LYS A 256 15.67 -14.95 -5.20
N SER A 257 15.05 -13.99 -4.53
CA SER A 257 15.62 -12.66 -4.27
C SER A 257 15.13 -12.18 -2.90
N GLY A 258 15.99 -12.22 -1.88
CA GLY A 258 15.53 -12.10 -0.49
C GLY A 258 14.47 -13.15 -0.17
N ASP A 259 13.30 -12.69 0.28
CA ASP A 259 12.13 -13.51 0.58
C ASP A 259 11.15 -13.71 -0.58
N TYR A 260 11.42 -13.12 -1.74
CA TYR A 260 10.68 -13.43 -2.95
C TYR A 260 11.08 -14.79 -3.51
N ARG A 261 10.09 -15.61 -3.86
CA ARG A 261 10.27 -16.87 -4.60
C ARG A 261 9.28 -16.99 -5.75
N ALA A 262 9.79 -17.47 -6.88
CA ALA A 262 8.99 -17.85 -8.03
C ALA A 262 9.62 -19.03 -8.79
N VAL A 263 8.81 -19.72 -9.58
CA VAL A 263 9.21 -20.81 -10.47
C VAL A 263 8.71 -20.52 -11.88
N ARG A 264 9.52 -20.84 -12.88
CA ARG A 264 9.09 -20.73 -14.27
C ARG A 264 8.01 -21.78 -14.54
N VAL A 265 6.91 -21.35 -15.15
CA VAL A 265 5.88 -22.25 -15.66
C VAL A 265 5.61 -21.95 -17.12
N ARG A 266 5.10 -22.95 -17.82
CA ARG A 266 4.55 -22.84 -19.17
C ARG A 266 3.09 -23.23 -19.12
N VAL A 267 2.23 -22.32 -19.56
CA VAL A 267 0.82 -22.57 -19.79
C VAL A 267 0.63 -22.82 -21.28
N HIS A 268 0.19 -24.01 -21.64
CA HIS A 268 0.06 -24.42 -23.03
C HIS A 268 -1.22 -25.22 -23.24
N GLY A 269 -1.65 -25.30 -24.49
CA GLY A 269 -2.87 -26.01 -24.84
C GLY A 269 -3.12 -25.99 -26.33
N THR A 270 -4.20 -26.65 -26.74
CA THR A 270 -4.68 -26.63 -28.12
C THR A 270 -6.19 -26.56 -28.10
N GLY A 271 -6.73 -25.43 -28.55
CA GLY A 271 -8.17 -25.22 -28.67
C GLY A 271 -8.66 -25.34 -30.11
N THR A 272 -9.95 -25.08 -30.33
CA THR A 272 -10.56 -25.10 -31.66
C THR A 272 -10.00 -23.98 -32.56
N PRO A 273 -9.55 -24.28 -33.78
CA PRO A 273 -9.16 -23.26 -34.75
C PRO A 273 -10.34 -22.33 -35.07
N ASP A 274 -10.20 -21.05 -34.72
CA ASP A 274 -11.24 -20.04 -34.90
C ASP A 274 -10.66 -18.73 -35.45
N GLY A 275 -9.40 -18.73 -35.88
CA GLY A 275 -8.71 -17.55 -36.40
C GLY A 275 -8.32 -16.49 -35.36
N ARG A 276 -8.44 -16.76 -34.05
CA ARG A 276 -7.83 -15.94 -33.00
C ARG A 276 -6.36 -16.29 -32.86
N ASP A 277 -5.49 -15.30 -32.89
CA ASP A 277 -4.03 -15.47 -33.01
C ASP A 277 -3.25 -14.99 -31.78
N ARG A 278 -3.96 -14.59 -30.72
CA ARG A 278 -3.37 -14.20 -29.43
C ARG A 278 -4.08 -14.87 -28.28
N VAL A 279 -3.35 -15.03 -27.18
CA VAL A 279 -3.89 -15.38 -25.87
C VAL A 279 -3.39 -14.42 -24.79
N VAL A 280 -4.19 -14.24 -23.75
CA VAL A 280 -3.73 -13.76 -22.44
C VAL A 280 -3.95 -14.88 -21.43
N VAL A 281 -2.87 -15.22 -20.73
CA VAL A 281 -2.86 -16.15 -19.62
C VAL A 281 -2.97 -15.34 -18.34
N VAL A 282 -3.91 -15.74 -17.47
CA VAL A 282 -4.13 -15.13 -16.15
C VAL A 282 -3.95 -16.20 -15.09
N GLN A 283 -2.77 -16.24 -14.48
CA GLN A 283 -2.49 -17.05 -13.30
C GLN A 283 -3.13 -16.39 -12.08
N GLN A 284 -3.95 -17.14 -11.36
CA GLN A 284 -4.62 -16.66 -10.15
C GLN A 284 -3.88 -17.14 -8.91
N TYR A 285 -3.86 -16.31 -7.88
CA TYR A 285 -3.34 -16.67 -6.58
C TYR A 285 -4.34 -16.39 -5.48
N ARG A 286 -4.44 -17.31 -4.53
CA ARG A 286 -5.05 -17.02 -3.23
C ARG A 286 -3.98 -16.45 -2.31
N THR A 287 -4.33 -15.39 -1.61
CA THR A 287 -3.39 -14.60 -0.80
C THR A 287 -3.87 -14.53 0.64
N PRO A 288 -2.97 -14.31 1.61
CA PRO A 288 -3.38 -14.19 3.01
C PRO A 288 -4.20 -12.92 3.28
N GLU A 289 -4.24 -11.96 2.35
CA GLU A 289 -5.07 -10.77 2.42
C GLU A 289 -6.57 -11.10 2.52
N MET A 290 -7.36 -10.21 3.12
CA MET A 290 -8.83 -10.30 3.12
C MET A 290 -9.41 -10.05 1.73
N ASP A 291 -10.67 -10.45 1.50
CA ASP A 291 -11.45 -9.83 0.44
C ASP A 291 -11.94 -8.45 0.90
N TYR A 292 -11.15 -7.39 0.67
CA TYR A 292 -11.46 -6.04 1.16
C TYR A 292 -12.76 -5.44 0.61
N PHE A 293 -13.37 -6.05 -0.41
CA PHE A 293 -14.59 -5.56 -1.05
C PHE A 293 -15.79 -6.47 -0.78
N SER A 294 -15.62 -7.51 0.03
CA SER A 294 -16.72 -8.36 0.46
C SER A 294 -17.66 -7.64 1.42
N ASP A 295 -18.94 -7.99 1.38
CA ASP A 295 -19.94 -7.52 2.33
C ASP A 295 -19.62 -7.95 3.78
N THR A 296 -18.78 -9.00 3.95
CA THR A 296 -18.37 -9.52 5.27
C THR A 296 -17.17 -8.78 5.86
N ALA A 297 -16.39 -8.04 5.06
CA ALA A 297 -15.11 -7.45 5.47
C ALA A 297 -15.27 -6.42 6.60
N LEU A 298 -16.19 -5.46 6.46
CA LEU A 298 -16.42 -4.46 7.50
C LEU A 298 -17.05 -5.07 8.77
N PRO A 299 -18.09 -5.92 8.70
CA PRO A 299 -18.58 -6.65 9.87
C PRO A 299 -17.50 -7.42 10.61
N TYR A 300 -16.59 -8.07 9.89
CA TYR A 300 -15.46 -8.77 10.48
C TYR A 300 -14.53 -7.81 11.25
N LEU A 301 -14.08 -6.72 10.61
CA LEU A 301 -13.19 -5.76 11.25
C LEU A 301 -13.82 -5.10 12.49
N LYS A 302 -15.12 -4.81 12.45
CA LYS A 302 -15.85 -4.29 13.63
C LYS A 302 -15.86 -5.30 14.76
N THR A 303 -16.16 -6.56 14.46
CA THR A 303 -16.12 -7.66 15.43
C THR A 303 -14.70 -7.84 16.00
N LEU A 304 -13.67 -7.71 15.17
CA LEU A 304 -12.28 -7.74 15.60
C LEU A 304 -11.98 -6.59 16.58
N CYS A 305 -12.34 -5.36 16.23
CA CYS A 305 -12.23 -4.20 17.14
C CYS A 305 -12.96 -4.45 18.47
N ASP A 306 -14.15 -5.04 18.41
CA ASP A 306 -14.95 -5.37 19.59
C ASP A 306 -14.22 -6.36 20.50
N ARG A 307 -13.59 -7.41 19.95
CA ARG A 307 -12.81 -8.40 20.72
C ARG A 307 -11.65 -7.77 21.48
N TYR A 308 -10.95 -6.80 20.90
CA TYR A 308 -9.87 -6.09 21.61
C TYR A 308 -10.41 -5.21 22.74
N ALA A 309 -11.52 -4.51 22.49
CA ALA A 309 -12.18 -3.71 23.52
C ALA A 309 -12.66 -4.60 24.69
N ASP A 310 -13.26 -5.75 24.37
CA ASP A 310 -13.76 -6.72 25.35
C ASP A 310 -12.64 -7.42 26.13
N ALA A 311 -11.45 -7.58 25.51
CA ALA A 311 -10.23 -8.03 26.20
C ALA A 311 -9.64 -6.99 27.18
N GLY A 312 -10.23 -5.80 27.27
CA GLY A 312 -9.81 -4.73 28.17
C GLY A 312 -8.58 -3.97 27.70
N VAL A 313 -8.28 -4.02 26.40
CA VAL A 313 -7.15 -3.28 25.83
C VAL A 313 -7.44 -1.78 25.87
N LYS A 314 -6.61 -1.03 26.59
CA LYS A 314 -6.68 0.43 26.63
C LYS A 314 -5.96 1.01 25.41
N PHE A 315 -6.71 1.51 24.43
CA PHE A 315 -6.14 2.16 23.26
C PHE A 315 -5.90 3.66 23.49
N ASN A 316 -4.71 4.14 23.16
CA ASN A 316 -4.45 5.57 22.96
C ASN A 316 -4.25 5.93 21.48
N GLY A 317 -3.98 4.93 20.63
CA GLY A 317 -3.83 5.12 19.19
C GLY A 317 -3.69 3.80 18.43
N LEU A 318 -3.43 3.93 17.15
CA LEU A 318 -3.09 2.87 16.21
C LEU A 318 -1.74 3.22 15.57
N TYR A 319 -0.94 2.20 15.28
CA TYR A 319 0.28 2.32 14.50
C TYR A 319 0.09 1.52 13.22
N SER A 320 0.45 2.04 12.06
CA SER A 320 0.44 1.19 10.86
C SER A 320 1.39 1.68 9.79
N ASP A 321 2.64 1.24 9.91
CA ASP A 321 3.72 1.47 8.93
C ASP A 321 3.28 1.16 7.49
N GLU A 322 2.73 -0.03 7.26
CA GLU A 322 2.31 -0.49 5.93
C GLU A 322 0.78 -0.64 5.88
N MET A 323 0.08 0.43 5.48
CA MET A 323 -1.39 0.45 5.31
C MET A 323 -1.87 -0.05 3.93
N HIS A 324 -1.07 -0.82 3.21
CA HIS A 324 -1.24 -1.08 1.78
C HIS A 324 -1.47 -2.57 1.48
N ILE A 325 -1.87 -2.91 0.25
CA ILE A 325 -2.11 -4.29 -0.21
C ILE A 325 -1.08 -4.68 -1.27
N GLN A 326 -0.97 -5.95 -1.65
CA GLN A 326 -0.10 -6.43 -2.73
C GLN A 326 1.33 -5.89 -2.69
N GLN A 327 1.95 -5.87 -1.52
CA GLN A 327 3.27 -5.25 -1.43
C GLN A 327 4.26 -5.97 -0.53
N ASN A 328 5.53 -5.73 -0.87
CA ASN A 328 6.71 -6.37 -0.35
C ASN A 328 7.97 -5.55 -0.69
N TRP A 329 9.13 -6.02 -0.24
CA TRP A 329 10.42 -5.37 -0.51
C TRP A 329 11.07 -5.74 -1.85
N GLY A 330 10.41 -6.59 -2.63
CA GLY A 330 10.90 -7.08 -3.91
C GLY A 330 10.62 -6.12 -5.06
N TYR A 331 10.87 -4.81 -4.94
CA TYR A 331 10.42 -3.80 -5.93
C TYR A 331 10.83 -4.06 -7.39
N PHE A 332 12.02 -4.64 -7.58
CA PHE A 332 12.55 -5.03 -8.91
C PHE A 332 12.30 -6.52 -9.26
N SER A 333 11.48 -7.20 -8.46
CA SER A 333 10.96 -8.55 -8.67
C SER A 333 9.48 -8.47 -9.07
N HIS A 334 8.78 -9.60 -9.26
CA HIS A 334 7.35 -9.65 -9.65
C HIS A 334 7.03 -9.20 -11.06
N HIS A 335 8.06 -8.99 -11.88
CA HIS A 335 7.90 -8.51 -13.24
C HIS A 335 7.89 -9.68 -14.21
N ASP A 336 6.94 -9.66 -15.14
CA ASP A 336 6.98 -10.51 -16.32
C ASP A 336 7.14 -9.60 -17.54
N HIS A 337 8.26 -9.79 -18.23
CA HIS A 337 8.75 -8.94 -19.33
C HIS A 337 8.94 -7.47 -18.93
N GLY A 338 9.53 -7.25 -17.76
CA GLY A 338 9.91 -5.92 -17.28
C GLY A 338 8.74 -5.07 -16.77
N GLN A 339 7.57 -5.69 -16.56
CA GLN A 339 6.36 -5.01 -16.10
C GLN A 339 5.80 -5.67 -14.85
N PHE A 340 5.36 -4.85 -13.89
CA PHE A 340 4.61 -5.33 -12.72
C PHE A 340 3.23 -5.85 -13.15
N ALA A 341 3.13 -7.17 -13.25
CA ALA A 341 2.04 -7.85 -13.95
C ALA A 341 0.99 -8.47 -13.01
N LEU A 342 0.83 -7.95 -11.78
CA LEU A 342 -0.17 -8.44 -10.81
C LEU A 342 -1.21 -7.38 -10.49
N ARG A 343 -2.46 -7.81 -10.31
CA ARG A 343 -3.58 -6.97 -9.87
C ARG A 343 -4.40 -7.68 -8.79
N TYR A 344 -4.79 -6.96 -7.74
CA TYR A 344 -5.74 -7.43 -6.76
C TYR A 344 -7.14 -7.43 -7.39
N VAL A 345 -7.77 -8.60 -7.46
CA VAL A 345 -9.09 -8.81 -8.08
C VAL A 345 -9.78 -9.99 -7.38
N SER A 346 -10.40 -9.74 -6.23
CA SER A 346 -11.22 -10.70 -5.48
C SER A 346 -12.67 -10.78 -6.00
N PRO A 347 -13.46 -11.79 -5.62
CA PRO A 347 -14.88 -11.85 -5.95
C PRO A 347 -15.67 -10.61 -5.48
N GLY A 348 -15.40 -10.10 -4.27
CA GLY A 348 -15.97 -8.86 -3.77
C GLY A 348 -15.60 -7.65 -4.65
N PHE A 349 -14.35 -7.59 -5.13
CA PHE A 349 -13.93 -6.54 -6.06
C PHE A 349 -14.72 -6.62 -7.36
N GLU A 350 -14.86 -7.81 -7.96
CA GLU A 350 -15.58 -8.00 -9.22
C GLU A 350 -17.05 -7.55 -9.08
N LYS A 351 -17.71 -7.99 -8.00
CA LYS A 351 -19.07 -7.55 -7.66
C LYS A 351 -19.15 -6.03 -7.57
N ARG A 352 -18.28 -5.42 -6.76
CA ARG A 352 -18.32 -3.98 -6.51
C ARG A 352 -18.00 -3.14 -7.74
N PHE A 353 -17.00 -3.56 -8.52
CA PHE A 353 -16.63 -2.88 -9.75
C PHE A 353 -17.76 -2.96 -10.79
N ALA A 354 -18.41 -4.12 -10.89
CA ALA A 354 -19.54 -4.32 -11.79
C ALA A 354 -20.76 -3.46 -11.42
N GLU A 355 -21.08 -3.35 -10.13
CA GLU A 355 -22.14 -2.46 -9.63
C GLU A 355 -21.89 -0.99 -9.97
N LEU A 356 -20.64 -0.54 -9.86
CA LEU A 356 -20.27 0.87 -10.05
C LEU A 356 -20.09 1.27 -11.51
N TYR A 357 -19.55 0.36 -12.33
CA TYR A 357 -19.02 0.73 -13.64
C TYR A 357 -19.60 -0.07 -14.81
N GLY A 358 -20.35 -1.15 -14.55
CA GLY A 358 -21.03 -1.94 -15.59
C GLY A 358 -20.99 -3.44 -15.32
N GLN A 359 -22.13 -4.13 -15.50
CA GLN A 359 -22.27 -5.56 -15.21
C GLN A 359 -21.33 -6.44 -16.05
N GLU A 360 -20.85 -5.95 -17.20
CA GLU A 360 -19.88 -6.63 -18.05
C GLU A 360 -18.52 -6.88 -17.37
N TYR A 361 -18.23 -6.20 -16.26
CA TYR A 361 -17.01 -6.35 -15.48
C TYR A 361 -17.12 -7.38 -14.34
N GLY A 362 -18.27 -8.06 -14.21
CA GLY A 362 -18.47 -9.10 -13.18
C GLY A 362 -17.58 -10.33 -13.33
N ASP A 363 -16.94 -10.49 -14.50
CA ASP A 363 -15.81 -11.38 -14.71
C ASP A 363 -14.61 -10.56 -15.20
N PHE A 364 -13.72 -10.22 -14.28
CA PHE A 364 -12.70 -9.20 -14.53
C PHE A 364 -11.42 -9.77 -15.15
N ALA A 365 -11.21 -11.09 -15.09
CA ALA A 365 -9.97 -11.74 -15.52
C ALA A 365 -9.64 -11.48 -17.01
N LYS A 366 -10.64 -11.51 -17.88
CA LYS A 366 -10.44 -11.22 -19.31
C LYS A 366 -9.96 -9.79 -19.58
N TYR A 367 -10.25 -8.85 -18.68
CA TYR A 367 -9.84 -7.45 -18.80
C TYR A 367 -8.38 -7.21 -18.39
N MET A 368 -7.67 -8.22 -17.87
CA MET A 368 -6.23 -8.13 -17.61
C MET A 368 -5.42 -7.77 -18.86
N ILE A 369 -5.90 -8.11 -20.06
CA ILE A 369 -5.26 -7.69 -21.32
C ILE A 369 -5.09 -6.17 -21.42
N TYR A 370 -5.99 -5.37 -20.85
CA TYR A 370 -5.89 -3.91 -20.91
C TYR A 370 -4.89 -3.32 -19.91
N PHE A 371 -4.32 -4.15 -19.03
CA PHE A 371 -3.19 -3.78 -18.17
C PHE A 371 -1.84 -4.26 -18.74
N VAL A 372 -1.85 -5.03 -19.83
CA VAL A 372 -0.63 -5.43 -20.54
C VAL A 372 0.05 -4.20 -21.15
N ASN A 373 1.36 -4.12 -20.95
CA ASN A 373 2.21 -3.10 -21.55
C ASN A 373 3.50 -3.77 -22.05
N GLY A 374 3.94 -3.47 -23.29
CA GLY A 374 5.25 -3.90 -23.78
C GLY A 374 5.51 -5.41 -23.88
N GLN A 375 4.47 -6.25 -23.80
CA GLN A 375 4.58 -7.72 -23.88
C GLN A 375 4.45 -8.23 -25.33
N GLU A 376 5.27 -7.70 -26.24
CA GLU A 376 5.27 -8.04 -27.67
C GLU A 376 6.55 -8.75 -28.13
N ASP A 377 7.30 -9.36 -27.22
CA ASP A 377 8.61 -10.02 -27.43
C ASP A 377 8.60 -11.19 -28.43
N PHE A 378 7.41 -11.63 -28.85
CA PHE A 378 7.21 -12.60 -29.94
C PHE A 378 7.17 -11.94 -31.33
N ALA A 379 7.08 -10.62 -31.43
CA ALA A 379 7.11 -9.91 -32.71
C ALA A 379 8.45 -10.16 -33.40
N ASN A 380 8.42 -10.39 -34.71
CA ASN A 380 9.60 -10.63 -35.52
C ASN A 380 10.13 -9.34 -36.18
N ASP A 381 9.80 -8.19 -35.60
CA ASP A 381 10.19 -6.86 -36.06
C ASP A 381 10.68 -5.98 -34.90
N LEU A 382 10.99 -4.73 -35.21
CA LEU A 382 11.51 -3.77 -34.23
C LEU A 382 10.50 -3.38 -33.14
N ASN A 383 9.22 -3.74 -33.30
CA ASN A 383 8.19 -3.43 -32.30
C ASN A 383 8.18 -4.42 -31.13
N ALA A 384 9.02 -5.46 -31.16
CA ALA A 384 9.11 -6.44 -30.08
C ALA A 384 9.42 -5.83 -28.70
N THR A 385 10.05 -4.65 -28.67
CA THR A 385 10.39 -3.90 -27.46
C THR A 385 9.61 -2.60 -27.32
N SER A 386 8.59 -2.38 -28.15
CA SER A 386 7.78 -1.15 -28.10
C SER A 386 6.81 -1.18 -26.92
N ASP A 387 6.53 -0.01 -26.35
CA ASP A 387 5.55 0.18 -25.26
C ASP A 387 4.10 0.10 -25.76
N VAL A 388 3.71 -1.06 -26.29
CA VAL A 388 2.36 -1.30 -26.79
C VAL A 388 1.37 -1.35 -25.64
N MET A 389 0.18 -0.78 -25.86
CA MET A 389 -0.96 -0.83 -24.95
C MET A 389 -2.21 -1.32 -25.66
N HIS A 390 -3.07 -2.03 -24.93
CA HIS A 390 -4.33 -2.56 -25.48
C HIS A 390 -5.51 -1.65 -25.13
N VAL A 391 -6.41 -1.42 -26.09
CA VAL A 391 -7.58 -0.52 -25.96
C VAL A 391 -8.84 -1.18 -26.51
N PHE A 392 -10.02 -0.74 -26.04
CA PHE A 392 -11.31 -1.32 -26.42
C PHE A 392 -11.65 -1.13 -27.91
N GLY A 393 -11.14 -0.07 -28.52
CA GLY A 393 -11.49 0.35 -29.87
C GLY A 393 -10.54 1.43 -30.39
N ALA A 394 -10.55 1.66 -31.70
CA ALA A 394 -9.68 2.63 -32.36
C ALA A 394 -10.18 4.08 -32.21
N SER A 395 -11.43 4.28 -31.77
CA SER A 395 -11.99 5.61 -31.63
C SER A 395 -11.35 6.34 -30.43
N PRO A 396 -11.22 7.68 -30.47
CA PRO A 396 -10.79 8.44 -29.31
C PRO A 396 -11.65 8.19 -28.07
N GLU A 397 -12.94 7.89 -28.25
CA GLU A 397 -13.85 7.55 -27.15
C GLU A 397 -13.49 6.22 -26.51
N ASP A 398 -13.24 5.18 -27.29
CA ASP A 398 -12.88 3.87 -26.76
C ASP A 398 -11.53 3.86 -26.05
N ILE A 399 -10.55 4.60 -26.59
CA ILE A 399 -9.25 4.80 -25.95
C ILE A 399 -9.44 5.46 -24.58
N ARG A 400 -10.27 6.52 -24.51
CA ARG A 400 -10.61 7.17 -23.23
C ARG A 400 -11.36 6.23 -22.30
N ARG A 401 -12.29 5.42 -22.80
CA ARG A 401 -13.01 4.42 -22.00
C ARG A 401 -12.06 3.39 -21.39
N THR A 402 -11.05 2.93 -22.13
CA THR A 402 -10.03 2.02 -21.58
C THR A 402 -9.17 2.71 -20.52
N ALA A 403 -8.77 3.97 -20.74
CA ALA A 403 -8.04 4.73 -19.72
C ALA A 403 -8.88 4.94 -18.45
N LEU A 404 -10.16 5.24 -18.61
CA LEU A 404 -11.11 5.41 -17.51
C LEU A 404 -11.33 4.10 -16.73
N MET A 405 -11.45 2.96 -17.42
CA MET A 405 -11.55 1.65 -16.76
C MET A 405 -10.32 1.37 -15.87
N ARG A 406 -9.11 1.61 -16.40
CA ARG A 406 -7.86 1.47 -15.62
C ARG A 406 -7.80 2.43 -14.44
N SER A 407 -8.18 3.70 -14.64
CA SER A 407 -8.23 4.70 -13.57
C SER A 407 -9.25 4.33 -12.49
N ASN A 408 -10.42 3.83 -12.87
CA ASN A 408 -11.44 3.35 -11.95
C ASN A 408 -10.96 2.13 -11.15
N TYR A 409 -10.17 1.24 -11.75
CA TYR A 409 -9.56 0.12 -11.03
C TYR A 409 -8.68 0.62 -9.87
N PHE A 410 -7.70 1.47 -10.17
CA PHE A 410 -6.77 1.98 -9.16
C PHE A 410 -7.49 2.82 -8.09
N ARG A 411 -8.48 3.62 -8.51
CA ARG A 411 -9.29 4.42 -7.59
C ARG A 411 -10.16 3.56 -6.68
N LEU A 412 -10.75 2.47 -7.19
CA LEU A 412 -11.56 1.57 -6.36
C LEU A 412 -10.67 0.82 -5.36
N VAL A 413 -9.52 0.31 -5.79
CA VAL A 413 -8.53 -0.32 -4.91
C VAL A 413 -8.11 0.63 -3.80
N GLN A 414 -7.63 1.82 -4.17
CA GLN A 414 -7.20 2.86 -3.23
C GLN A 414 -8.30 3.26 -2.24
N ASN A 415 -9.43 3.73 -2.75
CA ASN A 415 -10.46 4.31 -1.90
C ASN A 415 -11.18 3.24 -1.08
N GLY A 416 -11.45 2.06 -1.66
CA GLY A 416 -12.19 0.99 -1.00
C GLY A 416 -11.45 0.44 0.21
N VAL A 417 -10.14 0.19 0.10
CA VAL A 417 -9.32 -0.23 1.23
C VAL A 417 -9.28 0.87 2.29
N THR A 418 -8.97 2.12 1.92
CA THR A 418 -8.92 3.21 2.91
C THR A 418 -10.28 3.43 3.61
N ASP A 419 -11.39 3.39 2.88
CA ASP A 419 -12.74 3.57 3.44
C ASP A 419 -13.10 2.44 4.42
N LEU A 420 -12.76 1.20 4.08
CA LEU A 420 -12.97 0.03 4.94
C LEU A 420 -12.26 0.22 6.30
N PHE A 421 -10.98 0.54 6.27
CA PHE A 421 -10.17 0.70 7.48
C PHE A 421 -10.53 1.97 8.27
N ALA A 422 -10.87 3.08 7.60
CA ALA A 422 -11.40 4.28 8.24
C ALA A 422 -12.73 4.00 8.97
N ALA A 423 -13.63 3.21 8.37
CA ALA A 423 -14.87 2.81 9.01
C ALA A 423 -14.64 1.90 10.24
N ALA A 424 -13.70 0.95 10.15
CA ALA A 424 -13.31 0.10 11.28
C ALA A 424 -12.70 0.92 12.44
N LYS A 425 -11.84 1.91 12.12
CA LYS A 425 -11.28 2.85 13.09
C LYS A 425 -12.36 3.65 13.80
N ARG A 426 -13.31 4.25 13.06
CA ARG A 426 -14.44 5.01 13.66
C ARG A 426 -15.30 4.16 14.60
N HIS A 427 -15.49 2.88 14.26
CA HIS A 427 -16.17 1.93 15.14
C HIS A 427 -15.40 1.72 16.45
N LEU A 428 -14.08 1.50 16.37
CA LEU A 428 -13.24 1.37 17.55
C LEU A 428 -13.21 2.66 18.39
N GLU A 429 -13.15 3.84 17.77
CA GLU A 429 -13.25 5.13 18.47
C GLU A 429 -14.56 5.26 19.24
N THR A 430 -15.68 4.81 18.65
CA THR A 430 -16.98 4.78 19.33
C THR A 430 -16.95 3.84 20.54
N ARG A 431 -16.32 2.67 20.41
CA ARG A 431 -16.14 1.72 21.52
C ARG A 431 -15.26 2.29 22.64
N MET A 432 -14.23 3.06 22.29
CA MET A 432 -13.31 3.69 23.26
C MET A 432 -13.87 4.97 23.88
N GLY A 433 -14.86 5.61 23.23
CA GLY A 433 -15.43 6.88 23.68
C GLY A 433 -14.51 8.09 23.43
N HIS A 434 -13.43 7.92 22.66
CA HIS A 434 -12.55 9.00 22.22
C HIS A 434 -11.92 8.69 20.86
N ARG A 435 -11.46 9.73 20.15
CA ARG A 435 -10.70 9.58 18.90
C ARG A 435 -9.39 8.85 19.15
N LEU A 436 -8.94 8.10 18.15
CA LEU A 436 -7.68 7.38 18.14
C LEU A 436 -6.78 8.00 17.07
N GLU A 437 -5.60 8.44 17.47
CA GLU A 437 -4.57 8.77 16.50
C GLU A 437 -4.18 7.50 15.73
N ALA A 438 -3.97 7.57 14.42
CA ALA A 438 -3.37 6.49 13.64
C ALA A 438 -2.09 6.99 12.98
N ARG A 439 -0.94 6.42 13.34
CA ARG A 439 0.38 6.89 12.89
C ARG A 439 0.96 6.09 11.73
N ALA A 440 2.05 6.65 11.20
CA ALA A 440 2.89 6.24 10.09
C ALA A 440 2.48 6.89 8.75
N HIS A 441 2.69 6.23 7.61
CA HIS A 441 2.77 6.88 6.31
C HIS A 441 1.75 6.35 5.28
N ALA A 442 1.30 7.24 4.40
CA ALA A 442 0.36 6.91 3.31
C ALA A 442 1.04 6.49 2.01
N THR A 443 2.33 6.80 1.89
CA THR A 443 3.15 6.49 0.73
C THR A 443 4.21 5.52 1.21
N TRP A 444 4.44 4.48 0.44
CA TRP A 444 5.37 3.41 0.72
C TRP A 444 6.06 3.10 -0.60
N ALA A 445 7.35 2.81 -0.50
CA ALA A 445 8.32 2.91 -1.56
C ALA A 445 8.72 4.36 -1.88
N GLU A 446 9.92 4.69 -1.40
CA GLU A 446 10.99 5.55 -1.90
C GLU A 446 10.99 5.91 -3.41
N SER A 447 9.89 6.14 -4.13
CA SER A 447 10.02 6.70 -5.48
C SER A 447 10.35 8.19 -5.33
N PRO A 448 11.40 8.70 -6.00
CA PRO A 448 12.24 8.07 -7.02
C PRO A 448 13.56 7.40 -6.54
N THR A 449 13.88 7.35 -5.25
CA THR A 449 15.03 6.57 -4.70
C THR A 449 15.07 5.09 -5.13
N ILE A 450 13.94 4.41 -5.35
CA ILE A 450 13.88 3.02 -5.82
C ILE A 450 13.38 2.85 -7.25
N ASP A 451 13.33 3.94 -8.02
CA ASP A 451 13.15 3.87 -9.46
C ASP A 451 14.48 3.43 -10.13
N LYS A 452 14.43 3.09 -11.42
CA LYS A 452 15.58 2.55 -12.16
C LYS A 452 16.05 3.48 -13.27
N TRP A 453 17.35 3.80 -13.26
CA TRP A 453 18.05 4.46 -14.37
C TRP A 453 19.21 3.59 -14.88
N ASN A 454 19.49 3.66 -16.17
CA ASN A 454 20.69 3.09 -16.76
C ASN A 454 21.84 4.11 -16.65
N VAL A 455 22.65 3.98 -15.59
CA VAL A 455 23.73 4.93 -15.26
C VAL A 455 25.12 4.45 -15.70
N GLU A 456 25.19 3.34 -16.46
CA GLU A 456 26.42 2.71 -16.89
C GLU A 456 27.40 2.42 -15.73
N ARG A 457 28.53 3.13 -15.68
CA ARG A 457 29.57 3.01 -14.64
C ARG A 457 29.47 4.09 -13.57
N GLN A 458 28.52 5.02 -13.69
CA GLN A 458 28.35 6.11 -12.73
C GLN A 458 27.55 5.62 -11.51
N PRO A 459 27.75 6.23 -10.33
CA PRO A 459 26.97 5.87 -9.15
C PRO A 459 25.49 6.18 -9.33
N HIS A 460 24.62 5.15 -9.24
CA HIS A 460 23.16 5.28 -9.38
C HIS A 460 22.55 6.44 -8.56
N PRO A 461 22.94 6.66 -7.29
CA PRO A 461 22.31 7.70 -6.47
C PRO A 461 22.44 9.13 -7.01
N GLN A 462 23.44 9.41 -7.83
CA GLN A 462 23.65 10.75 -8.41
C GLN A 462 22.60 11.10 -9.47
N HIS A 463 21.97 10.08 -10.06
CA HIS A 463 21.00 10.21 -11.16
C HIS A 463 19.55 10.01 -10.72
N GLN A 464 19.31 9.64 -9.45
CA GLN A 464 17.97 9.55 -8.89
C GLN A 464 17.34 10.95 -8.82
N TYR A 465 16.00 11.01 -8.92
CA TYR A 465 15.17 12.23 -8.94
C TYR A 465 15.20 13.08 -10.22
N GLU A 466 15.99 12.71 -11.25
CA GLU A 466 15.97 13.36 -12.57
C GLU A 466 15.47 12.40 -13.67
N TYR A 467 14.27 12.63 -14.20
CA TYR A 467 13.70 11.84 -15.29
C TYR A 467 14.33 12.22 -16.65
N THR A 468 15.58 11.81 -16.85
CA THR A 468 16.35 11.96 -18.10
C THR A 468 16.18 10.73 -19.01
N PRO A 469 16.64 10.76 -20.29
CA PRO A 469 16.40 9.67 -21.24
C PRO A 469 16.97 8.29 -20.86
N ASN A 470 17.81 8.19 -19.82
CA ASN A 470 18.29 6.90 -19.31
C ASN A 470 17.39 6.31 -18.21
N PHE A 471 16.28 6.95 -17.86
CA PHE A 471 15.23 6.37 -17.02
C PHE A 471 14.66 5.10 -17.66
N VAL A 472 14.49 4.05 -16.86
CA VAL A 472 14.07 2.72 -17.31
C VAL A 472 12.71 2.33 -16.76
N TRP A 473 12.44 2.61 -15.48
CA TRP A 473 11.25 2.11 -14.80
C TRP A 473 11.00 2.86 -13.49
N SER A 474 9.71 3.02 -13.13
CA SER A 474 9.28 3.63 -11.86
C SER A 474 8.46 2.66 -11.02
N CYS A 475 8.70 2.68 -9.71
CA CYS A 475 7.92 1.90 -8.74
C CYS A 475 6.47 2.41 -8.58
N THR A 476 6.14 3.59 -9.09
CA THR A 476 4.81 4.21 -8.94
C THR A 476 3.65 3.30 -9.43
N VAL A 477 3.87 2.44 -10.42
CA VAL A 477 2.85 1.47 -10.86
C VAL A 477 2.56 0.43 -9.79
N HIS A 478 3.59 -0.04 -9.08
CA HIS A 478 3.44 -0.95 -7.94
C HIS A 478 2.71 -0.23 -6.80
N GLN A 479 3.11 1.02 -6.47
CA GLN A 479 2.44 1.82 -5.44
C GLN A 479 0.95 2.05 -5.75
N ALA A 480 0.60 2.33 -7.00
CA ALA A 480 -0.79 2.48 -7.41
C ALA A 480 -1.58 1.17 -7.27
N ALA A 481 -0.98 0.03 -7.64
CA ALA A 481 -1.59 -1.29 -7.47
C ALA A 481 -1.75 -1.68 -5.99
N ALA A 482 -0.91 -1.13 -5.11
CA ALA A 482 -0.89 -1.42 -3.69
C ALA A 482 -1.82 -0.55 -2.82
N ALA A 483 -2.67 0.32 -3.42
CA ALA A 483 -3.43 1.33 -2.66
C ALA A 483 -2.52 2.31 -1.89
N CYS A 484 -1.41 2.72 -2.50
CA CYS A 484 -0.34 3.47 -1.85
C CYS A 484 0.02 4.80 -2.55
N HIS A 485 -0.77 5.23 -3.54
CA HIS A 485 -0.43 6.40 -4.36
C HIS A 485 -1.17 7.68 -3.97
N ASP A 486 -2.34 7.59 -3.31
CA ASP A 486 -3.13 8.76 -2.91
C ASP A 486 -2.89 9.10 -1.44
N TYR A 487 -1.89 9.98 -1.22
CA TYR A 487 -1.58 10.52 0.09
C TYR A 487 -2.81 11.13 0.78
N PHE A 488 -3.62 11.91 0.05
CA PHE A 488 -4.72 12.67 0.65
C PHE A 488 -5.88 11.77 1.06
N LYS A 489 -6.16 10.71 0.29
CA LYS A 489 -7.21 9.76 0.65
C LYS A 489 -6.91 9.09 2.00
N TRP A 490 -5.65 8.74 2.23
CA TRP A 490 -5.23 8.11 3.49
C TRP A 490 -5.38 9.01 4.73
N ASN A 491 -5.55 10.32 4.58
CA ASN A 491 -5.90 11.22 5.71
C ASN A 491 -7.24 10.86 6.37
N ASP A 492 -8.11 10.10 5.69
CA ASP A 492 -9.36 9.62 6.30
C ASP A 492 -9.12 8.58 7.41
N PHE A 493 -7.95 7.95 7.43
CA PHE A 493 -7.52 6.99 8.44
C PHE A 493 -6.32 7.50 9.24
N LEU A 494 -5.22 7.87 8.57
CA LEU A 494 -3.96 8.30 9.17
C LEU A 494 -4.06 9.72 9.74
N THR A 495 -3.68 9.86 11.00
CA THR A 495 -3.60 11.13 11.72
C THR A 495 -2.24 11.76 11.50
N GLY A 496 -2.22 12.99 10.99
CA GLY A 496 -0.98 13.68 10.66
C GLY A 496 -0.21 13.09 9.47
N ASN A 497 -0.53 11.89 8.99
CA ASN A 497 -0.10 11.30 7.72
C ASN A 497 1.38 11.51 7.29
N GLY A 498 2.15 10.43 7.34
CA GLY A 498 3.55 10.43 6.94
C GLY A 498 3.79 10.17 5.45
N ASN A 499 5.03 10.42 5.03
CA ASN A 499 5.52 10.03 3.72
C ASN A 499 6.97 9.51 3.78
N ASP A 500 7.28 8.60 2.85
CA ASP A 500 8.58 7.92 2.73
C ASP A 500 9.41 8.45 1.56
N HIS A 501 9.02 9.58 0.97
CA HIS A 501 9.69 10.15 -0.21
C HIS A 501 11.22 10.31 -0.08
N PRO A 502 11.80 10.65 1.09
CA PRO A 502 13.26 10.75 1.26
C PRO A 502 13.92 9.54 1.89
N GLU A 503 13.17 8.47 2.19
CA GLU A 503 13.78 7.27 2.70
C GLU A 503 14.85 6.77 1.69
N GLY A 504 15.97 6.24 2.22
CA GLY A 504 17.13 5.82 1.42
C GLY A 504 17.99 6.96 0.81
N GLY A 505 17.60 8.24 0.96
CA GLY A 505 18.22 9.40 0.29
C GLY A 505 19.28 10.20 1.09
N TRP A 506 20.15 10.92 0.36
CA TRP A 506 21.23 11.76 0.92
C TRP A 506 20.73 13.09 1.53
N LEU A 507 21.51 13.59 2.48
CA LEU A 507 21.18 14.70 3.39
C LEU A 507 20.89 16.04 2.69
N ASP A 508 21.57 16.34 1.59
CA ASP A 508 21.40 17.58 0.80
C ASP A 508 20.04 17.62 0.09
N ARG A 509 19.47 16.46 -0.22
CA ARG A 509 18.17 16.33 -0.90
C ARG A 509 17.01 16.06 0.07
N ASN A 510 17.30 15.61 1.31
CA ASN A 510 16.33 15.46 2.40
C ASN A 510 15.72 16.80 2.88
N TYR A 511 16.36 17.95 2.61
CA TYR A 511 15.76 19.26 2.86
C TYR A 511 14.48 19.49 2.04
N TYR A 512 14.47 19.07 0.77
CA TYR A 512 13.28 19.18 -0.07
C TYR A 512 12.16 18.27 0.42
N ALA A 513 12.49 17.11 0.99
CA ALA A 513 11.48 16.21 1.51
C ALA A 513 10.90 16.68 2.85
N LEU A 514 11.70 17.31 3.72
CA LEU A 514 11.16 18.01 4.89
C LEU A 514 10.26 19.17 4.46
N ALA A 515 10.66 19.95 3.44
CA ALA A 515 9.81 21.01 2.89
C ALA A 515 8.52 20.44 2.26
N LEU A 516 8.60 19.31 1.56
CA LEU A 516 7.45 18.59 1.00
C LEU A 516 6.52 18.11 2.12
N ALA A 517 7.06 17.46 3.15
CA ALA A 517 6.30 17.01 4.31
C ALA A 517 5.65 18.19 5.05
N CYS A 518 6.35 19.31 5.24
CA CYS A 518 5.72 20.53 5.76
C CYS A 518 4.58 21.00 4.86
N SER A 519 4.77 20.98 3.54
CA SER A 519 3.78 21.44 2.55
C SER A 519 2.56 20.53 2.45
N THR A 520 2.71 19.22 2.63
CA THR A 520 1.58 18.29 2.72
C THR A 520 0.94 18.32 4.11
N GLY A 521 1.75 18.49 5.16
CA GLY A 521 1.33 18.55 6.55
C GLY A 521 0.35 19.67 6.83
N ILE A 522 0.51 20.85 6.20
CA ILE A 522 -0.45 21.96 6.35
C ILE A 522 -1.87 21.63 5.83
N LEU A 523 -2.02 20.55 5.04
CA LEU A 523 -3.31 20.09 4.50
C LEU A 523 -3.95 19.00 5.39
N ASN A 524 -3.25 18.52 6.41
CA ASN A 524 -3.72 17.47 7.31
C ASN A 524 -4.53 18.06 8.48
N ASP A 525 -5.44 17.26 9.05
CA ASP A 525 -6.22 17.66 10.24
C ASP A 525 -5.34 17.95 11.46
N VAL A 526 -4.28 17.16 11.60
CA VAL A 526 -3.15 17.47 12.48
C VAL A 526 -2.06 18.04 11.57
N PRO A 527 -1.67 19.34 11.71
CA PRO A 527 -0.80 20.05 10.77
C PRO A 527 0.67 19.63 10.90
N TYR A 528 0.90 18.34 10.70
CA TYR A 528 2.16 17.64 10.75
C TYR A 528 2.16 16.70 9.54
N SER A 529 3.33 16.34 9.03
CA SER A 529 3.51 15.17 8.18
C SER A 529 4.82 14.54 8.59
N TYR A 530 4.75 13.28 9.03
CA TYR A 530 5.96 12.53 9.30
C TYR A 530 6.75 12.42 8.01
N CYS A 531 8.03 12.74 8.07
CA CYS A 531 8.95 12.56 6.97
C CYS A 531 9.85 11.39 7.39
N ALA A 532 9.75 10.25 6.73
CA ALA A 532 10.64 9.14 7.02
C ALA A 532 12.08 9.54 6.74
N HIS A 533 13.03 8.90 7.41
CA HIS A 533 14.44 9.22 7.25
C HIS A 533 15.35 8.06 7.65
N TRP A 534 14.86 6.84 7.45
CA TRP A 534 15.63 5.64 7.69
C TRP A 534 16.91 5.64 6.84
N GLY A 535 17.99 5.12 7.41
CA GLY A 535 19.32 5.12 6.80
C GLY A 535 20.16 6.39 7.01
N MET A 536 19.61 7.45 7.64
CA MET A 536 20.40 8.64 7.97
C MET A 536 21.48 8.35 9.04
N PRO A 537 22.68 8.98 8.95
CA PRO A 537 23.66 8.93 10.03
C PRO A 537 23.07 9.40 11.36
N GLY A 538 23.33 8.68 12.45
CA GLY A 538 22.69 8.90 13.75
C GLY A 538 22.82 10.33 14.29
N ALA A 539 23.99 10.97 14.12
CA ALA A 539 24.19 12.36 14.53
C ALA A 539 23.25 13.34 13.80
N ILE A 540 22.95 13.08 12.53
CA ILE A 540 22.04 13.91 11.74
C ILE A 540 20.59 13.61 12.10
N SER A 541 20.22 12.35 12.23
CA SER A 541 18.89 11.95 12.71
C SER A 541 18.58 12.58 14.06
N HIS A 542 19.57 12.63 14.98
CA HIS A 542 19.45 13.31 16.26
C HIS A 542 19.19 14.82 16.09
N LEU A 543 20.00 15.53 15.32
CA LEU A 543 19.83 16.96 15.08
C LEU A 543 18.48 17.28 14.42
N ARG A 544 18.07 16.46 13.46
CA ARG A 544 16.76 16.57 12.80
C ARG A 544 15.61 16.35 13.78
N SER A 545 15.72 15.35 14.64
CA SER A 545 14.69 15.04 15.64
C SER A 545 14.63 16.08 16.76
N ALA A 546 15.72 16.82 17.00
CA ALA A 546 15.77 17.91 17.98
C ALA A 546 15.10 19.22 17.49
N LEU A 547 14.73 19.31 16.21
CA LEU A 547 14.01 20.46 15.64
C LEU A 547 12.49 20.40 15.85
N VAL A 548 11.99 19.33 16.48
CA VAL A 548 10.56 19.05 16.69
C VAL A 548 10.20 19.11 18.16
#